data_AF-A0AAI8BWX6-F1
#
_entry.id   AF-A0AAI8BWX6-F1
#
_cell.length_a   1.000
_cell.length_b   1.000
_cell.length_c   1.000
_cell.angle_alpha   90.00
_cell.angle_beta   90.00
_cell.angle_gamma   90.00
#
_symmetry.space_group_name_H-M   'P 1'
#
loop_
_entity.id
_entity.type
_entity.pdbx_description
1 polymer ?
#
loop_
_entity_poly.entity_id
_entity_poly.type
_entity_poly.pdbx_seq_one_letter_code
_entity_poly.pdbx_strand_id
1 'polypeptide(L)'
;MKKTIITAAVFMVVTALAMAGNEVINAKIKDGVYTSDHGDIHILNSRSNKKTVGLYKGVGHLLLSNFTISGRGRVYTGSFSNGKKIGQVSFTPQSNQAWKGDWKWKTTTGRNKWDGKWDGTFKTSSKLKGLHMWNTFKTDFGTLDLIHNPEGKVAGFLYKDGQEYFVHGGFSGGSQMKFYAYISNSEDIIKTSGPFDIIMDWDYGLYGTITSKGRQHTNIRGSENGQTVNITLQTIKNYKNRGLMHGEERGKVTVSASLFDEKGRHWTHTLYKDQSNITYKENKEKQVDKEYSNLVNYYNGGKGYYKNPILNLNFTHKRLRSISNASDRLVAHSIPMKDILDYLTYKRNSNSFQNASDGRKKISNSDHTFWLSESNGKRKVRGYAFIKYGNNDKWAYFYTIQLN
;
A
#
# COMPACT_ATOMS: atom_id res chain seq x y z
N MET A 1 73.19 -4.06 -18.46
CA MET A 1 72.57 -2.81 -17.99
C MET A 1 71.38 -2.47 -18.87
N LYS A 2 70.27 -2.07 -18.24
CA LYS A 2 69.07 -1.39 -18.76
C LYS A 2 68.11 -2.16 -19.69
N LYS A 3 67.01 -2.59 -19.06
CA LYS A 3 65.66 -2.74 -19.62
C LYS A 3 65.24 -1.48 -20.38
N THR A 4 64.56 -1.66 -21.50
CA THR A 4 63.50 -0.72 -21.93
C THR A 4 62.26 -1.52 -22.28
N ILE A 5 61.29 -1.47 -21.37
CA ILE A 5 59.92 -1.94 -21.55
C ILE A 5 59.21 -0.88 -22.40
N ILE A 6 58.84 -1.18 -23.64
CA ILE A 6 57.84 -0.43 -24.40
C ILE A 6 56.85 -1.43 -24.96
N THR A 7 55.97 -1.97 -24.12
CA THR A 7 54.75 -2.64 -24.59
C THR A 7 53.71 -2.73 -23.47
N ALA A 8 53.19 -1.59 -23.02
CA ALA A 8 52.10 -1.58 -22.04
C ALA A 8 51.09 -0.43 -22.22
N ALA A 9 51.07 0.25 -23.37
CA ALA A 9 50.17 1.37 -23.61
C ALA A 9 49.10 1.14 -24.71
N VAL A 10 49.21 0.09 -25.53
CA VAL A 10 48.30 -0.09 -26.69
C VAL A 10 47.14 -1.05 -26.39
N PHE A 11 47.25 -1.93 -25.39
CA PHE A 11 46.19 -2.92 -25.11
C PHE A 11 45.11 -2.45 -24.11
N MET A 12 45.37 -1.40 -23.32
CA MET A 12 44.40 -0.85 -22.36
C MET A 12 43.39 0.13 -22.99
N VAL A 13 43.72 0.74 -24.13
CA VAL A 13 42.83 1.71 -24.80
C VAL A 13 41.73 0.99 -25.61
N VAL A 14 42.03 -0.19 -26.19
CA VAL A 14 41.06 -0.94 -27.01
C VAL A 14 40.02 -1.67 -26.15
N THR A 15 40.41 -2.16 -24.97
CA THR A 15 39.47 -2.79 -24.02
C THR A 15 38.56 -1.77 -23.33
N ALA A 16 39.04 -0.56 -23.01
CA ALA A 16 38.21 0.51 -22.47
C ALA A 16 37.20 1.05 -23.50
N LEU A 17 37.57 1.16 -24.79
CA LEU A 17 36.62 1.54 -25.86
C LEU A 17 35.57 0.45 -26.13
N ALA A 18 35.95 -0.83 -26.06
CA ALA A 18 35.00 -1.95 -26.23
C ALA A 18 34.05 -2.10 -25.03
N MET A 19 34.52 -1.84 -23.80
CA MET A 19 33.68 -1.80 -22.60
C MET A 19 32.76 -0.58 -22.58
N ALA A 20 33.24 0.60 -22.97
CA ALA A 20 32.40 1.80 -23.13
C ALA A 20 31.34 1.62 -24.24
N GLY A 21 31.68 0.95 -25.35
CA GLY A 21 30.74 0.62 -26.41
C GLY A 21 29.64 -0.36 -25.96
N ASN A 22 29.97 -1.36 -25.14
CA ASN A 22 29.00 -2.31 -24.57
C ASN A 22 28.15 -1.71 -23.44
N GLU A 23 28.69 -0.77 -22.64
CA GLU A 23 27.93 -0.09 -21.59
C GLU A 23 26.82 0.82 -22.16
N VAL A 24 27.03 1.43 -23.33
CA VAL A 24 26.01 2.24 -24.01
C VAL A 24 24.88 1.37 -24.61
N ILE A 25 25.19 0.16 -25.09
CA ILE A 25 24.20 -0.76 -25.69
C ILE A 25 23.15 -1.24 -24.65
N ASN A 26 23.50 -1.25 -23.37
CA ASN A 26 22.61 -1.65 -22.27
C ASN A 26 22.25 -0.52 -21.29
N ALA A 27 22.65 0.72 -21.59
CA ALA A 27 22.36 1.86 -20.72
C ALA A 27 20.85 2.03 -20.52
N LYS A 28 20.44 2.15 -19.25
CA LYS A 28 19.07 2.42 -18.83
C LYS A 28 19.06 3.72 -18.04
N ILE A 29 18.06 4.58 -18.26
CA ILE A 29 17.83 5.73 -17.38
C ILE A 29 17.43 5.24 -15.98
N LYS A 30 17.97 5.87 -14.96
CA LYS A 30 17.68 5.57 -13.56
C LYS A 30 16.43 6.35 -13.11
N ASP A 31 15.80 5.87 -12.05
CA ASP A 31 14.80 6.68 -11.34
C ASP A 31 15.51 7.88 -10.72
N GLY A 32 14.90 9.06 -10.82
CA GLY A 32 15.56 10.28 -10.38
C GLY A 32 15.03 11.53 -11.04
N VAL A 33 15.74 12.63 -10.79
CA VAL A 33 15.53 13.92 -11.44
C VAL A 33 16.64 14.14 -12.46
N TYR A 34 16.26 14.64 -13.64
CA TYR A 34 17.15 15.01 -14.73
C TYR A 34 16.96 16.49 -15.06
N THR A 35 18.04 17.22 -15.30
CA THR A 35 17.98 18.57 -15.88
C THR A 35 17.80 18.45 -17.39
N SER A 36 16.90 19.25 -17.97
CA SER A 36 16.74 19.38 -19.43
C SER A 36 16.49 20.84 -19.83
N ASP A 37 16.60 21.13 -21.13
CA ASP A 37 16.22 22.43 -21.71
C ASP A 37 14.73 22.74 -21.52
N HIS A 38 13.94 21.74 -21.13
CA HIS A 38 12.52 21.85 -20.81
C HIS A 38 12.24 21.83 -19.30
N GLY A 39 13.26 22.08 -18.47
CA GLY A 39 13.20 22.09 -17.01
C GLY A 39 13.59 20.75 -16.38
N ASP A 40 13.44 20.65 -15.06
CA ASP A 40 13.66 19.40 -14.33
C ASP A 40 12.61 18.36 -14.75
N ILE A 41 13.07 17.13 -15.02
CA ILE A 41 12.23 15.98 -15.36
C ILE A 41 12.40 14.91 -14.30
N HIS A 42 11.30 14.52 -13.68
CA HIS A 42 11.27 13.45 -12.70
C HIS A 42 10.89 12.15 -13.39
N ILE A 43 11.71 11.13 -13.26
CA ILE A 43 11.55 9.84 -13.94
C ILE A 43 11.29 8.74 -12.91
N LEU A 44 10.32 7.89 -13.23
CA LEU A 44 10.07 6.62 -12.55
C LEU A 44 9.94 5.52 -13.60
N ASN A 45 10.76 4.49 -13.48
CA ASN A 45 10.63 3.26 -14.24
C ASN A 45 9.69 2.29 -13.53
N SER A 46 8.99 1.48 -14.32
CA SER A 46 8.11 0.46 -13.79
C SER A 46 8.88 -0.75 -13.25
N ARG A 47 8.24 -1.59 -12.43
CA ARG A 47 8.85 -2.79 -11.84
C ARG A 47 9.33 -3.78 -12.90
N SER A 48 8.61 -3.87 -14.03
CA SER A 48 9.02 -4.68 -15.17
C SER A 48 10.18 -4.07 -15.97
N ASN A 49 10.51 -2.80 -15.70
CA ASN A 49 11.46 -1.97 -16.45
C ASN A 49 11.12 -1.79 -17.93
N LYS A 50 9.89 -2.12 -18.34
CA LYS A 50 9.41 -1.97 -19.74
C LYS A 50 8.72 -0.64 -19.99
N LYS A 51 8.25 0.02 -18.92
CA LYS A 51 7.56 1.31 -18.99
C LYS A 51 8.27 2.36 -18.13
N THR A 52 8.11 3.61 -18.51
CA THR A 52 8.65 4.76 -17.79
C THR A 52 7.63 5.88 -17.81
N VAL A 53 7.48 6.57 -16.68
CA VAL A 53 6.76 7.84 -16.62
C VAL A 53 7.72 8.98 -16.33
N GLY A 54 7.35 10.16 -16.82
CA GLY A 54 8.07 11.39 -16.56
C GLY A 54 7.13 12.52 -16.15
N LEU A 55 7.62 13.44 -15.33
CA LEU A 55 6.95 14.70 -14.99
C LEU A 55 7.90 15.84 -15.32
N TYR A 56 7.43 16.84 -16.05
CA TYR A 56 8.24 18.01 -16.38
C TYR A 56 7.39 19.28 -16.29
N LYS A 57 7.93 20.28 -15.57
CA LYS A 57 7.24 21.53 -15.23
C LYS A 57 5.85 21.30 -14.59
N GLY A 58 5.08 22.37 -14.38
CA GLY A 58 3.69 22.28 -13.93
C GLY A 58 2.67 21.84 -14.99
N VAL A 59 3.10 21.44 -16.18
CA VAL A 59 2.19 21.30 -17.34
C VAL A 59 2.18 19.93 -17.99
N GLY A 60 3.14 19.05 -17.71
CA GLY A 60 3.33 17.89 -18.56
C GLY A 60 3.72 16.57 -17.91
N HIS A 61 3.22 15.50 -18.52
CA HIS A 61 3.55 14.11 -18.23
C HIS A 61 4.19 13.47 -19.45
N LEU A 62 5.08 12.51 -19.23
CA LEU A 62 5.60 11.60 -20.24
C LEU A 62 5.11 10.19 -19.88
N LEU A 63 4.59 9.47 -20.86
CA LEU A 63 4.36 8.03 -20.75
C LEU A 63 5.19 7.37 -21.84
N LEU A 64 6.01 6.40 -21.47
CA LEU A 64 7.01 5.82 -22.35
C LEU A 64 7.00 4.30 -22.19
N SER A 65 7.21 3.63 -23.32
CA SER A 65 7.60 2.23 -23.40
C SER A 65 9.03 2.16 -23.94
N ASN A 66 9.77 1.11 -23.58
CA ASN A 66 11.11 0.90 -24.12
C ASN A 66 11.29 -0.45 -24.78
N PHE A 67 12.16 -0.48 -25.79
CA PHE A 67 12.56 -1.66 -26.52
C PHE A 67 14.05 -1.55 -26.90
N THR A 68 14.69 -2.68 -27.22
CA THR A 68 16.11 -2.71 -27.59
C THR A 68 16.24 -2.96 -29.08
N ILE A 69 17.04 -2.14 -29.75
CA ILE A 69 17.42 -2.33 -31.15
C ILE A 69 18.86 -2.87 -31.17
N SER A 70 19.08 -4.00 -31.86
CA SER A 70 20.42 -4.57 -32.04
C SER A 70 21.37 -3.52 -32.64
N GLY A 71 22.54 -3.34 -32.04
CA GLY A 71 23.55 -2.36 -32.48
C GLY A 71 23.23 -0.88 -32.21
N ARG A 72 22.03 -0.55 -31.69
CA ARG A 72 21.63 0.83 -31.31
C ARG A 72 21.32 1.00 -29.83
N GLY A 73 21.12 -0.10 -29.11
CA GLY A 73 20.79 -0.10 -27.70
C GLY A 73 19.31 0.18 -27.42
N ARG A 74 19.02 0.62 -26.20
CA ARG A 74 17.65 0.81 -25.71
C ARG A 74 17.06 2.13 -26.19
N VAL A 75 15.86 2.10 -26.73
CA VAL A 75 15.09 3.28 -27.14
C VAL A 75 13.85 3.40 -26.28
N TYR A 76 13.56 4.61 -25.81
CA TYR A 76 12.33 4.96 -25.10
C TYR A 76 11.47 5.79 -26.05
N THR A 77 10.22 5.38 -26.23
CA THR A 77 9.28 6.07 -27.10
C THR A 77 7.92 6.18 -26.42
N GLY A 78 7.16 7.20 -26.76
CA GLY A 78 5.79 7.34 -26.32
C GLY A 78 5.26 8.74 -26.50
N SER A 79 4.33 9.13 -25.64
CA SER A 79 3.70 10.44 -25.71
C SER A 79 4.10 11.33 -24.54
N PHE A 80 4.00 12.63 -24.76
CA PHE A 80 4.06 13.62 -23.70
C PHE A 80 2.88 14.59 -23.81
N SER A 81 2.44 15.15 -22.68
CA SER A 81 1.48 16.25 -22.64
C SER A 81 2.15 17.55 -22.30
N ASN A 82 1.71 18.65 -22.89
CA ASN A 82 2.02 20.02 -22.47
C ASN A 82 0.71 20.79 -22.36
N GLY A 83 0.16 20.86 -21.14
CA GLY A 83 -1.21 21.30 -20.91
C GLY A 83 -2.20 20.38 -21.63
N LYS A 84 -2.94 20.93 -22.60
CA LYS A 84 -3.92 20.17 -23.42
C LYS A 84 -3.32 19.60 -24.71
N LYS A 85 -2.10 20.00 -25.10
CA LYS A 85 -1.45 19.52 -26.33
C LYS A 85 -0.70 18.22 -26.06
N ILE A 86 -0.69 17.32 -27.04
CA ILE A 86 -0.02 16.02 -26.94
C ILE A 86 1.01 15.91 -28.07
N GLY A 87 2.22 15.52 -27.70
CA GLY A 87 3.29 15.21 -28.64
C GLY A 87 3.80 13.79 -28.48
N GLN A 88 4.70 13.42 -29.38
CA GLN A 88 5.48 12.19 -29.37
C GLN A 88 6.92 12.52 -29.03
N VAL A 89 7.57 11.62 -28.30
CA VAL A 89 8.98 11.73 -27.96
C VAL A 89 9.66 10.38 -28.19
N SER A 90 10.90 10.43 -28.64
CA SER A 90 11.78 9.27 -28.76
C SER A 90 13.17 9.65 -28.27
N PHE A 91 13.75 8.89 -27.36
CA PHE A 91 15.12 9.13 -26.91
C PHE A 91 15.90 7.85 -26.64
N THR A 92 17.22 8.00 -26.67
CA THR A 92 18.20 6.94 -26.44
C THR A 92 19.13 7.35 -25.30
N PRO A 93 19.31 6.51 -24.27
CA PRO A 93 20.31 6.74 -23.24
C PRO A 93 21.71 6.80 -23.85
N GLN A 94 22.46 7.84 -23.51
CA GLN A 94 23.88 7.93 -23.84
C GLN A 94 24.73 7.30 -22.72
N SER A 95 24.18 7.25 -21.52
CA SER A 95 24.72 6.54 -20.36
C SER A 95 23.58 6.30 -19.37
N ASN A 96 23.88 5.75 -18.18
CA ASN A 96 22.89 5.70 -17.10
C ASN A 96 22.57 7.09 -16.49
N GLN A 97 23.31 8.13 -16.88
CA GLN A 97 23.20 9.50 -16.38
C GLN A 97 22.77 10.49 -17.46
N ALA A 98 22.66 10.10 -18.73
CA ALA A 98 22.28 11.04 -19.78
C ALA A 98 21.47 10.36 -20.88
N TRP A 99 20.59 11.12 -21.53
CA TRP A 99 19.84 10.68 -22.70
C TRP A 99 19.73 11.81 -23.71
N LYS A 100 19.60 11.42 -24.98
CA LYS A 100 19.36 12.35 -26.10
C LYS A 100 18.14 11.94 -26.88
N GLY A 101 17.35 12.91 -27.29
CA GLY A 101 16.03 12.65 -27.85
C GLY A 101 15.52 13.71 -28.80
N ASP A 102 14.43 13.31 -29.44
CA ASP A 102 13.67 14.12 -30.39
C ASP A 102 12.21 14.12 -29.98
N TRP A 103 11.53 15.22 -30.22
CA TRP A 103 10.11 15.36 -29.97
C TRP A 103 9.39 16.04 -31.14
N LYS A 104 8.09 15.74 -31.27
CA LYS A 104 7.19 16.41 -32.21
C LYS A 104 5.78 16.46 -31.68
N TRP A 105 4.97 17.39 -32.16
CA TRP A 105 3.53 17.37 -31.90
C TRP A 105 2.86 16.22 -32.66
N LYS A 106 1.80 15.61 -32.10
CA LYS A 106 1.01 14.61 -32.83
C LYS A 106 0.32 15.18 -34.08
N THR A 107 0.17 16.51 -34.15
CA THR A 107 -0.33 17.24 -35.32
C THR A 107 0.72 17.44 -36.40
N THR A 108 2.01 17.25 -36.11
CA THR A 108 3.09 17.41 -37.09
C THR A 108 3.11 16.22 -38.04
N THR A 109 2.85 16.47 -39.32
CA THR A 109 2.84 15.46 -40.37
C THR A 109 4.25 15.09 -40.83
N GLY A 110 4.48 13.81 -41.11
CA GLY A 110 5.76 13.27 -41.60
C GLY A 110 6.44 12.35 -40.58
N ARG A 111 6.86 11.17 -41.03
CA ARG A 111 7.40 10.12 -40.15
C ARG A 111 8.67 10.56 -39.41
N ASN A 112 9.58 11.22 -40.14
CA ASN A 112 10.91 11.62 -39.66
C ASN A 112 11.04 13.14 -39.42
N LYS A 113 9.93 13.88 -39.38
CA LYS A 113 9.92 15.31 -39.10
C LYS A 113 9.79 15.51 -37.59
N TRP A 114 10.89 15.89 -36.95
CA TRP A 114 10.95 16.23 -35.53
C TRP A 114 10.89 17.75 -35.36
N ASP A 115 10.14 18.22 -34.37
CA ASP A 115 9.99 19.64 -34.10
C ASP A 115 11.15 20.19 -33.24
N GLY A 116 11.85 19.32 -32.52
CA GLY A 116 13.04 19.72 -31.78
C GLY A 116 13.70 18.59 -31.00
N LYS A 117 14.76 18.96 -30.29
CA LYS A 117 15.50 18.08 -29.38
C LYS A 117 14.96 18.15 -27.97
N TRP A 118 15.14 17.05 -27.27
CA TRP A 118 14.92 16.95 -25.84
C TRP A 118 16.02 16.06 -25.28
N ASP A 119 16.94 16.65 -24.54
CA ASP A 119 18.06 15.95 -23.93
C ASP A 119 17.94 16.08 -22.41
N GLY A 120 18.51 15.13 -21.66
CA GLY A 120 18.49 15.20 -20.21
C GLY A 120 19.74 14.63 -19.55
N THR A 121 20.17 15.31 -18.49
CA THR A 121 21.34 14.95 -17.69
C THR A 121 20.93 14.72 -16.24
N PHE A 122 21.35 13.60 -15.67
CA PHE A 122 20.97 13.16 -14.34
C PHE A 122 21.45 14.14 -13.29
N LYS A 123 20.52 14.60 -12.46
CA LYS A 123 20.75 15.56 -11.39
C LYS A 123 20.87 14.84 -10.05
N THR A 124 19.92 13.98 -9.71
CA THR A 124 19.92 13.26 -8.44
C THR A 124 18.95 12.07 -8.43
N SER A 125 19.27 11.02 -7.69
CA SER A 125 18.35 9.93 -7.33
C SER A 125 17.61 10.24 -6.02
N SER A 126 18.02 11.30 -5.32
CA SER A 126 17.47 11.62 -4.02
C SER A 126 16.02 12.07 -4.17
N LYS A 127 15.12 11.41 -3.44
CA LYS A 127 13.75 11.90 -3.29
C LYS A 127 13.82 13.34 -2.82
N LEU A 128 13.20 14.25 -3.57
CA LEU A 128 13.18 15.66 -3.19
C LEU A 128 12.55 15.77 -1.80
N LYS A 129 13.26 16.40 -0.87
CA LYS A 129 12.77 16.56 0.50
C LYS A 129 11.47 17.38 0.48
N GLY A 130 10.47 16.96 1.25
CA GLY A 130 9.14 17.60 1.30
C GLY A 130 8.14 17.12 0.23
N LEU A 131 8.59 16.29 -0.71
CA LEU A 131 7.73 15.70 -1.74
C LEU A 131 7.22 14.32 -1.28
N HIS A 132 6.00 14.29 -0.72
CA HIS A 132 5.39 13.14 -0.07
C HIS A 132 4.92 11.99 -0.98
N MET A 133 4.85 12.11 -2.30
CA MET A 133 4.25 11.06 -3.15
C MET A 133 5.24 10.17 -3.89
N TRP A 134 6.55 10.36 -3.70
CA TRP A 134 7.54 9.47 -4.28
C TRP A 134 7.60 8.13 -3.53
N ASN A 135 6.50 7.38 -3.52
CA ASN A 135 6.28 6.23 -2.65
C ASN A 135 5.42 5.13 -3.31
N THR A 136 5.48 3.94 -2.71
CA THR A 136 4.69 2.77 -3.11
C THR A 136 3.49 2.62 -2.20
N PHE A 137 2.28 2.85 -2.71
CA PHE A 137 1.03 2.70 -1.97
C PHE A 137 0.40 1.34 -2.22
N LYS A 138 0.32 0.50 -1.19
CA LYS A 138 -0.40 -0.79 -1.26
C LYS A 138 -1.89 -0.58 -1.00
N THR A 139 -2.74 -0.95 -1.95
CA THR A 139 -4.21 -0.89 -1.82
C THR A 139 -4.86 -2.27 -2.01
N ASP A 140 -6.12 -2.39 -1.59
CA ASP A 140 -7.00 -3.52 -1.87
C ASP A 140 -7.38 -3.66 -3.36
N PHE A 141 -7.22 -2.59 -4.14
CA PHE A 141 -7.41 -2.62 -5.59
C PHE A 141 -6.16 -3.04 -6.37
N GLY A 142 -4.98 -2.79 -5.82
CA GLY A 142 -3.69 -2.96 -6.48
C GLY A 142 -2.59 -2.12 -5.83
N THR A 143 -1.36 -2.22 -6.33
CA THR A 143 -0.24 -1.41 -5.80
C THR A 143 0.01 -0.21 -6.70
N LEU A 144 0.21 0.98 -6.13
CA LEU A 144 0.51 2.22 -6.84
C LEU A 144 1.94 2.65 -6.54
N ASP A 145 2.82 2.70 -7.54
CA ASP A 145 4.14 3.36 -7.40
C ASP A 145 4.01 4.75 -8.03
N LEU A 146 4.12 5.81 -7.21
CA LEU A 146 3.88 7.19 -7.66
C LEU A 146 5.14 8.06 -7.51
N ILE A 147 5.19 9.11 -8.33
CA ILE A 147 6.08 10.28 -8.20
C ILE A 147 5.25 11.55 -8.34
N HIS A 148 5.74 12.63 -7.75
CA HIS A 148 5.22 13.97 -8.02
C HIS A 148 6.34 14.99 -8.17
N ASN A 149 6.01 16.14 -8.74
CA ASN A 149 6.91 17.29 -8.84
C ASN A 149 6.44 18.46 -7.95
N PRO A 150 7.28 19.48 -7.70
CA PRO A 150 6.94 20.63 -6.86
C PRO A 150 5.69 21.39 -7.31
N GLU A 151 5.36 21.32 -8.60
CA GLU A 151 4.20 21.96 -9.20
C GLU A 151 2.90 21.14 -9.07
N GLY A 152 2.93 20.00 -8.36
CA GLY A 152 1.75 19.21 -8.03
C GLY A 152 1.28 18.22 -9.09
N LYS A 153 2.06 17.98 -10.15
CA LYS A 153 1.81 16.88 -11.10
C LYS A 153 2.20 15.55 -10.51
N VAL A 154 1.46 14.52 -10.89
CA VAL A 154 1.65 13.15 -10.40
C VAL A 154 1.68 12.19 -11.57
N ALA A 155 2.61 11.25 -11.55
CA ALA A 155 2.60 10.12 -12.46
C ALA A 155 3.09 8.87 -11.75
N GLY A 156 2.85 7.71 -12.35
CA GLY A 156 3.33 6.45 -11.80
C GLY A 156 2.73 5.25 -12.49
N PHE A 157 2.65 4.16 -11.72
CA PHE A 157 2.16 2.87 -12.19
C PHE A 157 1.17 2.27 -11.21
N LEU A 158 0.12 1.68 -11.74
CA LEU A 158 -0.78 0.79 -11.03
C LEU A 158 -0.47 -0.66 -11.43
N TYR A 159 -0.25 -1.52 -10.44
CA TYR A 159 -0.06 -2.96 -10.60
C TYR A 159 -1.29 -3.70 -10.08
N LYS A 160 -2.01 -4.36 -10.97
CA LYS A 160 -3.27 -5.05 -10.67
C LYS A 160 -3.44 -6.27 -11.56
N ASP A 161 -3.81 -7.40 -10.97
CA ASP A 161 -4.10 -8.67 -11.67
C ASP A 161 -2.97 -9.09 -12.64
N GLY A 162 -1.71 -8.91 -12.22
CA GLY A 162 -0.53 -9.20 -13.04
C GLY A 162 -0.27 -8.22 -14.19
N GLN A 163 -1.07 -7.15 -14.30
CA GLN A 163 -0.92 -6.10 -15.31
C GLN A 163 -0.35 -4.81 -14.73
N GLU A 164 0.31 -4.04 -15.59
CA GLU A 164 0.96 -2.76 -15.28
C GLU A 164 0.34 -1.65 -16.13
N TYR A 165 -0.25 -0.66 -15.46
CA TYR A 165 -0.93 0.47 -16.07
C TYR A 165 -0.18 1.76 -15.74
N PHE A 166 -0.18 2.70 -16.70
CA PHE A 166 0.25 4.07 -16.45
C PHE A 166 -0.79 4.80 -15.61
N VAL A 167 -0.32 5.65 -14.70
CA VAL A 167 -1.13 6.59 -13.93
C VAL A 167 -0.57 7.98 -14.16
N HIS A 168 -1.42 8.95 -14.48
CA HIS A 168 -0.99 10.35 -14.64
C HIS A 168 -2.10 11.34 -14.28
N GLY A 169 -1.72 12.47 -13.67
CA GLY A 169 -2.67 13.45 -13.15
C GLY A 169 -2.01 14.48 -12.24
N GLY A 170 -2.69 14.87 -11.17
CA GLY A 170 -2.15 15.87 -10.27
C GLY A 170 -3.00 16.11 -9.04
N PHE A 171 -2.47 16.94 -8.16
CA PHE A 171 -3.20 17.48 -7.04
C PHE A 171 -4.09 18.63 -7.47
N SER A 172 -5.32 18.65 -6.97
CA SER A 172 -6.17 19.83 -6.98
C SER A 172 -7.02 19.89 -5.72
N GLY A 173 -7.46 21.09 -5.35
CA GLY A 173 -8.26 21.33 -4.15
C GLY A 173 -7.63 22.40 -3.26
N GLY A 174 -8.47 23.28 -2.71
CA GLY A 174 -8.06 24.35 -1.79
C GLY A 174 -7.67 23.80 -0.42
N SER A 175 -8.64 23.66 0.49
CA SER A 175 -8.40 23.25 1.89
C SER A 175 -8.11 21.76 2.10
N GLN A 176 -8.34 20.91 1.09
CA GLN A 176 -8.02 19.48 1.11
C GLN A 176 -7.30 19.10 -0.18
N MET A 177 -6.08 18.58 -0.06
CA MET A 177 -5.36 18.07 -1.23
C MET A 177 -6.05 16.80 -1.73
N LYS A 178 -6.54 16.82 -2.96
CA LYS A 178 -7.10 15.64 -3.62
C LYS A 178 -6.22 15.26 -4.81
N PHE A 179 -5.91 13.98 -4.89
CA PHE A 179 -5.23 13.35 -6.01
C PHE A 179 -6.26 12.93 -7.06
N TYR A 180 -6.11 13.46 -8.26
CA TYR A 180 -6.91 13.13 -9.43
C TYR A 180 -6.02 12.57 -10.53
N ALA A 181 -6.35 11.41 -11.07
CA ALA A 181 -5.56 10.82 -12.14
C ALA A 181 -6.37 9.96 -13.11
N TYR A 182 -5.77 9.73 -14.28
CA TYR A 182 -6.23 8.79 -15.28
C TYR A 182 -5.39 7.52 -15.23
N ILE A 183 -6.00 6.40 -15.64
CA ILE A 183 -5.34 5.12 -15.81
C ILE A 183 -5.31 4.80 -17.31
N SER A 184 -4.14 4.47 -17.84
CA SER A 184 -3.99 4.03 -19.23
C SER A 184 -3.14 2.77 -19.35
N ASN A 185 -3.44 1.95 -20.35
CA ASN A 185 -2.69 0.72 -20.64
C ASN A 185 -1.55 0.94 -21.65
N SER A 186 -1.55 2.07 -22.35
CA SER A 186 -0.63 2.43 -23.43
C SER A 186 -0.05 3.82 -23.22
N GLU A 187 1.21 3.96 -23.62
CA GLU A 187 1.98 5.20 -23.65
C GLU A 187 1.39 6.27 -24.60
N ASP A 188 0.52 5.87 -25.53
CA ASP A 188 -0.09 6.77 -26.50
C ASP A 188 -1.33 7.50 -25.98
N ILE A 189 -1.88 7.03 -24.86
CA ILE A 189 -3.15 7.50 -24.30
C ILE A 189 -2.86 8.40 -23.09
N ILE A 190 -2.54 9.66 -23.38
CA ILE A 190 -2.48 10.72 -22.35
C ILE A 190 -3.78 11.52 -22.39
N LYS A 191 -4.62 11.36 -21.37
CA LYS A 191 -5.84 12.15 -21.20
C LYS A 191 -5.56 13.49 -20.53
N THR A 192 -6.08 14.57 -21.08
CA THR A 192 -5.93 15.94 -20.53
C THR A 192 -7.27 16.56 -20.11
N SER A 193 -8.38 15.86 -20.34
CA SER A 193 -9.74 16.27 -20.01
C SER A 193 -10.65 15.04 -19.85
N GLY A 194 -11.80 15.26 -19.19
CA GLY A 194 -12.81 14.22 -18.95
C GLY A 194 -12.83 13.77 -17.48
N PRO A 195 -13.65 12.75 -17.16
CA PRO A 195 -13.73 12.21 -15.81
C PRO A 195 -12.45 11.46 -15.43
N PHE A 196 -11.99 11.67 -14.19
CA PHE A 196 -10.83 10.98 -13.66
C PHE A 196 -11.13 9.52 -13.31
N ASP A 197 -10.17 8.64 -13.57
CA ASP A 197 -10.24 7.23 -13.18
C ASP A 197 -9.89 7.04 -11.70
N ILE A 198 -9.08 7.93 -11.11
CA ILE A 198 -8.72 7.94 -9.69
C ILE A 198 -9.13 9.28 -9.09
N ILE A 199 -9.85 9.22 -7.97
CA ILE A 199 -10.21 10.38 -7.15
C ILE A 199 -9.95 10.01 -5.70
N MET A 200 -8.91 10.57 -5.09
CA MET A 200 -8.50 10.23 -3.73
C MET A 200 -8.19 11.48 -2.91
N ASP A 201 -8.65 11.50 -1.67
CA ASP A 201 -8.13 12.40 -0.65
C ASP A 201 -6.67 12.03 -0.38
N TRP A 202 -5.82 13.06 -0.27
CA TRP A 202 -4.45 12.94 0.18
C TRP A 202 -4.30 13.49 1.59
N ASP A 203 -3.97 12.62 2.53
CA ASP A 203 -3.70 13.00 3.91
C ASP A 203 -2.78 11.95 4.57
N TYR A 204 -1.47 12.10 4.31
CA TYR A 204 -0.46 11.08 4.65
C TYR A 204 -0.78 9.70 4.05
N GLY A 205 -1.54 9.73 2.95
CA GLY A 205 -2.10 8.55 2.35
C GLY A 205 -3.21 8.73 1.34
N LEU A 206 -3.53 7.64 0.63
CA LEU A 206 -4.55 7.60 -0.40
C LEU A 206 -5.85 7.02 0.14
N TYR A 207 -6.95 7.78 0.07
CA TYR A 207 -8.30 7.28 0.32
C TYR A 207 -9.27 7.78 -0.73
N GLY A 208 -10.04 6.89 -1.37
CA GLY A 208 -11.13 7.35 -2.21
C GLY A 208 -11.64 6.28 -3.16
N THR A 209 -11.74 6.67 -4.43
CA THR A 209 -12.36 5.87 -5.49
C THR A 209 -11.38 5.62 -6.62
N ILE A 210 -11.42 4.39 -7.14
CA ILE A 210 -10.84 4.04 -8.44
C ILE A 210 -11.95 3.52 -9.35
N THR A 211 -12.10 4.10 -10.52
CA THR A 211 -12.94 3.60 -11.61
C THR A 211 -12.06 2.85 -12.60
N SER A 212 -12.40 1.60 -12.89
CA SER A 212 -11.67 0.76 -13.84
C SER A 212 -12.64 -0.05 -14.66
N LYS A 213 -12.49 -0.03 -15.99
CA LYS A 213 -13.38 -0.71 -16.95
C LYS A 213 -14.87 -0.39 -16.68
N GLY A 214 -15.17 0.89 -16.39
CA GLY A 214 -16.52 1.38 -16.11
C GLY A 214 -17.11 0.98 -14.75
N ARG A 215 -16.36 0.24 -13.90
CA ARG A 215 -16.79 -0.12 -12.55
C ARG A 215 -16.13 0.76 -11.52
N GLN A 216 -16.93 1.32 -10.62
CA GLN A 216 -16.46 2.15 -9.53
C GLN A 216 -16.10 1.27 -8.32
N HIS A 217 -14.87 1.41 -7.83
CA HIS A 217 -14.40 0.80 -6.61
C HIS A 217 -14.21 1.90 -5.56
N THR A 218 -15.05 1.88 -4.53
CA THR A 218 -15.09 2.89 -3.47
C THR A 218 -14.35 2.43 -2.23
N ASN A 219 -13.97 3.36 -1.35
CA ASN A 219 -13.26 3.08 -0.11
C ASN A 219 -11.86 2.46 -0.29
N ILE A 220 -11.26 2.66 -1.47
CA ILE A 220 -9.89 2.25 -1.77
C ILE A 220 -8.94 2.99 -0.85
N ARG A 221 -7.94 2.27 -0.34
CA ARG A 221 -6.94 2.82 0.57
C ARG A 221 -5.56 2.38 0.20
N GLY A 222 -4.61 3.30 0.14
CA GLY A 222 -3.22 3.01 -0.20
C GLY A 222 -2.26 3.58 0.82
N SER A 223 -1.31 2.79 1.31
CA SER A 223 -0.23 3.22 2.23
C SER A 223 1.18 2.94 1.75
N GLU A 224 2.09 3.88 2.04
CA GLU A 224 3.49 3.89 1.60
C GLU A 224 4.31 2.72 2.15
N ASN A 225 4.16 2.46 3.44
CA ASN A 225 4.76 1.35 4.17
C ASN A 225 3.93 1.12 5.42
N GLY A 226 3.22 -0.01 5.46
CA GLY A 226 2.49 -0.45 6.63
C GLY A 226 2.93 -1.86 6.96
N GLN A 227 3.23 -2.11 8.23
CA GLN A 227 3.18 -3.47 8.74
C GLN A 227 1.70 -3.83 8.78
N THR A 228 1.36 -4.95 8.16
CA THR A 228 -0.03 -5.38 8.18
C THR A 228 -0.33 -6.12 9.46
N VAL A 229 -1.45 -5.78 10.09
CA VAL A 229 -1.92 -6.52 11.27
C VAL A 229 -2.65 -7.77 10.79
N ASN A 230 -2.17 -8.93 11.21
CA ASN A 230 -2.91 -10.17 11.10
C ASN A 230 -3.59 -10.48 12.43
N ILE A 231 -4.85 -10.89 12.35
CA ILE A 231 -5.64 -11.34 13.49
C ILE A 231 -6.10 -12.76 13.22
N THR A 232 -5.81 -13.67 14.13
CA THR A 232 -6.29 -15.06 14.07
C THR A 232 -7.21 -15.30 15.26
N LEU A 233 -8.46 -15.64 14.99
CA LEU A 233 -9.35 -16.15 16.03
C LEU A 233 -9.11 -17.66 16.18
N GLN A 234 -8.67 -18.07 17.36
CA GLN A 234 -8.25 -19.45 17.61
C GLN A 234 -9.43 -20.28 18.11
N THR A 235 -9.96 -19.94 19.29
CA THR A 235 -11.00 -20.72 19.95
C THR A 235 -12.07 -19.86 20.59
N ILE A 236 -13.24 -20.48 20.79
CA ILE A 236 -14.35 -19.94 21.58
C ILE A 236 -14.78 -21.01 22.58
N LYS A 237 -14.93 -20.64 23.85
CA LYS A 237 -15.30 -21.53 24.95
C LYS A 237 -16.57 -21.04 25.62
N ASN A 238 -17.55 -21.92 25.83
CA ASN A 238 -18.73 -21.64 26.65
C ASN A 238 -18.43 -22.08 28.09
N TYR A 239 -18.57 -21.19 29.07
CA TYR A 239 -18.35 -21.46 30.49
C TYR A 239 -19.66 -21.79 31.21
N LYS A 240 -19.52 -22.55 32.29
CA LYS A 240 -20.62 -22.82 33.23
C LYS A 240 -21.11 -21.51 33.85
N ASN A 241 -22.40 -21.21 33.69
CA ASN A 241 -23.00 -20.01 34.28
C ASN A 241 -23.37 -20.26 35.76
N ARG A 242 -23.17 -19.24 36.60
CA ARG A 242 -23.78 -19.14 37.94
C ARG A 242 -25.14 -18.44 37.80
N GLY A 243 -26.19 -19.16 37.39
CA GLY A 243 -27.57 -18.62 37.42
C GLY A 243 -28.43 -18.74 36.13
N LEU A 244 -28.01 -19.49 35.11
CA LEU A 244 -28.87 -19.89 33.99
C LEU A 244 -28.72 -21.40 33.70
N MET A 245 -29.67 -21.97 32.95
CA MET A 245 -29.68 -23.38 32.55
C MET A 245 -28.28 -23.88 32.11
N HIS A 246 -27.87 -25.00 32.69
CA HIS A 246 -26.61 -25.68 32.36
C HIS A 246 -26.70 -26.39 31.00
N GLY A 247 -25.56 -26.60 30.34
CA GLY A 247 -25.45 -27.47 29.17
C GLY A 247 -25.16 -26.79 27.84
N GLU A 248 -25.84 -27.22 26.77
CA GLU A 248 -25.55 -26.84 25.39
C GLU A 248 -26.33 -25.59 24.96
N GLU A 249 -25.64 -24.60 24.39
CA GLU A 249 -26.27 -23.38 23.89
C GLU A 249 -26.04 -23.20 22.40
N ARG A 250 -27.09 -22.78 21.68
CA ARG A 250 -27.01 -22.50 20.24
C ARG A 250 -26.85 -21.00 20.03
N GLY A 251 -25.82 -20.60 19.29
CA GLY A 251 -25.58 -19.20 18.98
C GLY A 251 -24.74 -18.98 17.74
N LYS A 252 -24.50 -17.72 17.43
CA LYS A 252 -23.69 -17.22 16.33
C LYS A 252 -22.71 -16.19 16.87
N VAL A 253 -21.45 -16.36 16.53
CA VAL A 253 -20.40 -15.39 16.79
C VAL A 253 -20.17 -14.57 15.53
N THR A 254 -20.00 -13.26 15.70
CA THR A 254 -19.42 -12.39 14.69
C THR A 254 -18.23 -11.66 15.31
N VAL A 255 -17.06 -11.77 14.70
CA VAL A 255 -15.88 -10.99 15.05
C VAL A 255 -15.68 -9.96 13.95
N SER A 256 -15.46 -8.70 14.32
CA SER A 256 -15.20 -7.63 13.37
C SER A 256 -14.16 -6.67 13.91
N ALA A 257 -13.39 -6.02 13.05
CA ALA A 257 -12.56 -4.88 13.46
C ALA A 257 -13.27 -3.59 13.07
N SER A 258 -13.38 -2.67 14.02
CA SER A 258 -13.66 -1.28 13.75
C SER A 258 -12.36 -0.50 13.62
N LEU A 259 -12.24 0.25 12.53
CA LEU A 259 -11.08 1.05 12.22
C LEU A 259 -11.53 2.50 12.13
N PHE A 260 -10.77 3.41 12.73
CA PHE A 260 -11.05 4.85 12.72
C PHE A 260 -9.84 5.59 12.19
N ASP A 261 -9.99 6.57 11.31
CA ASP A 261 -8.87 7.41 10.89
C ASP A 261 -8.71 8.64 11.80
N GLU A 262 -7.70 9.47 11.48
CA GLU A 262 -7.43 10.71 12.22
C GLU A 262 -8.56 11.75 12.10
N LYS A 263 -9.47 11.60 11.11
CA LYS A 263 -10.67 12.44 10.90
C LYS A 263 -11.93 11.86 11.55
N GLY A 264 -11.83 10.73 12.24
CA GLY A 264 -12.96 10.05 12.87
C GLY A 264 -13.85 9.27 11.91
N ARG A 265 -13.44 9.09 10.64
CA ARG A 265 -14.18 8.22 9.72
C ARG A 265 -14.08 6.78 10.23
N HIS A 266 -15.22 6.08 10.26
CA HIS A 266 -15.34 4.74 10.85
C HIS A 266 -15.61 3.69 9.78
N TRP A 267 -14.96 2.53 9.93
CA TRP A 267 -15.18 1.38 9.07
C TRP A 267 -15.22 0.12 9.89
N THR A 268 -16.04 -0.84 9.46
CA THR A 268 -16.16 -2.14 10.11
C THR A 268 -15.84 -3.23 9.11
N HIS A 269 -14.90 -4.10 9.45
CA HIS A 269 -14.54 -5.28 8.67
C HIS A 269 -14.95 -6.53 9.45
N THR A 270 -15.88 -7.32 8.91
CA THR A 270 -16.23 -8.60 9.51
C THR A 270 -15.10 -9.60 9.26
N LEU A 271 -14.44 -10.01 10.34
CA LEU A 271 -13.45 -11.08 10.33
C LEU A 271 -14.20 -12.40 10.20
N TYR A 272 -14.90 -12.77 11.25
CA TYR A 272 -15.58 -14.06 11.35
C TYR A 272 -17.07 -13.86 11.51
N LYS A 273 -17.88 -14.75 10.93
CA LYS A 273 -19.31 -14.79 11.15
C LYS A 273 -19.79 -16.22 10.99
N ASP A 274 -20.47 -16.74 12.00
CA ASP A 274 -21.17 -18.00 11.90
C ASP A 274 -22.33 -17.91 10.92
N GLN A 275 -22.35 -18.82 9.96
CA GLN A 275 -23.42 -18.90 8.97
C GLN A 275 -24.71 -19.47 9.60
N SER A 276 -24.58 -20.51 10.43
CA SER A 276 -25.67 -21.20 11.12
C SER A 276 -25.53 -21.11 12.65
N ASN A 277 -26.56 -21.51 13.42
CA ASN A 277 -26.40 -21.55 14.88
C ASN A 277 -25.53 -22.75 15.25
N ILE A 278 -24.36 -22.48 15.81
CA ILE A 278 -23.44 -23.47 16.33
C ILE A 278 -23.84 -23.81 17.76
N THR A 279 -23.77 -25.10 18.09
CA THR A 279 -23.93 -25.57 19.47
C THR A 279 -22.59 -25.50 20.21
N TYR A 280 -22.55 -24.72 21.28
CA TYR A 280 -21.40 -24.60 22.17
C TYR A 280 -21.68 -25.39 23.45
N LYS A 281 -20.95 -26.48 23.64
CA LYS A 281 -21.06 -27.33 24.84
C LYS A 281 -20.38 -26.68 26.03
N GLU A 282 -21.00 -26.77 27.20
CA GLU A 282 -20.44 -26.24 28.44
C GLU A 282 -19.02 -26.77 28.70
N ASN A 283 -18.12 -25.86 29.05
CA ASN A 283 -16.70 -26.07 29.34
C ASN A 283 -15.90 -26.71 28.20
N LYS A 284 -16.44 -26.78 26.97
CA LYS A 284 -15.73 -27.26 25.78
C LYS A 284 -15.34 -26.10 24.88
N GLU A 285 -14.16 -26.23 24.29
CA GLU A 285 -13.63 -25.28 23.30
C GLU A 285 -14.08 -25.69 21.90
N LYS A 286 -14.44 -24.68 21.11
CA LYS A 286 -14.67 -24.79 19.67
C LYS A 286 -13.50 -24.12 18.96
N GLN A 287 -12.75 -24.90 18.17
CA GLN A 287 -11.70 -24.39 17.29
C GLN A 287 -12.32 -23.63 16.12
N VAL A 288 -11.68 -22.51 15.75
CA VAL A 288 -12.02 -21.66 14.60
C VAL A 288 -10.85 -21.59 13.63
N ASP A 289 -9.64 -21.33 14.14
CA ASP A 289 -8.36 -21.26 13.41
C ASP A 289 -8.42 -20.51 12.08
N LYS A 290 -9.12 -19.37 12.07
CA LYS A 290 -9.24 -18.54 10.86
C LYS A 290 -8.35 -17.32 10.97
N GLU A 291 -7.37 -17.24 10.07
CA GLU A 291 -6.48 -16.09 9.93
C GLU A 291 -7.10 -15.03 9.02
N TYR A 292 -7.00 -13.78 9.45
CA TYR A 292 -7.36 -12.61 8.67
C TYR A 292 -6.10 -11.75 8.51
N SER A 293 -5.46 -11.91 7.37
CA SER A 293 -4.24 -11.18 7.05
C SER A 293 -4.56 -9.82 6.42
N ASN A 294 -3.60 -8.88 6.50
CA ASN A 294 -3.66 -7.59 5.79
C ASN A 294 -4.75 -6.62 6.24
N LEU A 295 -5.18 -6.69 7.50
CA LEU A 295 -6.35 -5.96 7.96
C LEU A 295 -6.12 -4.45 8.17
N VAL A 296 -4.92 -4.09 8.65
CA VAL A 296 -4.59 -2.74 9.08
C VAL A 296 -3.16 -2.43 8.67
N ASN A 297 -2.97 -1.37 7.87
CA ASN A 297 -1.65 -0.77 7.71
C ASN A 297 -1.39 0.13 8.93
N TYR A 298 -0.69 -0.40 9.92
CA TYR A 298 -0.32 0.36 11.12
C TYR A 298 1.06 1.00 10.90
N TYR A 299 1.17 2.30 11.20
CA TYR A 299 2.37 3.09 10.93
C TYR A 299 3.25 3.27 12.17
N ASN A 300 4.55 2.98 12.01
CA ASN A 300 5.56 3.18 13.05
C ASN A 300 6.14 4.61 12.96
N GLY A 301 5.49 5.60 13.60
CA GLY A 301 6.13 6.90 13.88
C GLY A 301 5.47 8.16 13.32
N GLY A 302 4.20 8.41 13.64
CA GLY A 302 3.71 9.80 13.74
C GLY A 302 2.35 10.08 13.14
N LYS A 303 1.97 9.46 12.01
CA LYS A 303 0.63 9.58 11.41
C LYS A 303 0.28 8.29 10.69
N GLY A 304 -0.89 7.73 10.99
CA GLY A 304 -1.32 6.43 10.46
C GLY A 304 -2.77 6.50 10.00
N TYR A 305 -3.13 5.70 9.00
CA TYR A 305 -4.48 5.65 8.45
C TYR A 305 -5.54 5.33 9.48
N TYR A 306 -5.16 4.58 10.52
CA TYR A 306 -6.07 4.22 11.58
C TYR A 306 -5.53 4.61 12.95
N LYS A 307 -6.23 5.54 13.58
CA LYS A 307 -6.05 5.96 14.97
C LYS A 307 -7.03 5.12 15.80
N ASN A 308 -6.53 4.35 16.74
CA ASN A 308 -7.35 3.56 17.68
C ASN A 308 -8.23 2.47 17.04
N PRO A 309 -7.65 1.49 16.32
CA PRO A 309 -8.42 0.32 15.90
C PRO A 309 -9.04 -0.39 17.11
N ILE A 310 -10.22 -0.97 16.91
CA ILE A 310 -10.97 -1.72 17.92
C ILE A 310 -11.33 -3.08 17.35
N LEU A 311 -11.04 -4.16 18.06
CA LEU A 311 -11.51 -5.49 17.71
C LEU A 311 -12.82 -5.77 18.47
N ASN A 312 -13.92 -5.90 17.74
CA ASN A 312 -15.25 -6.18 18.27
C ASN A 312 -15.60 -7.66 18.16
N LEU A 313 -16.15 -8.21 19.23
CA LEU A 313 -16.71 -9.55 19.28
C LEU A 313 -18.17 -9.48 19.70
N ASN A 314 -19.02 -10.01 18.83
CA ASN A 314 -20.47 -10.04 19.01
C ASN A 314 -20.93 -11.49 19.12
N PHE A 315 -21.62 -11.83 20.21
CA PHE A 315 -22.32 -13.11 20.33
C PHE A 315 -23.82 -12.90 20.28
N THR A 316 -24.50 -13.64 19.42
CA THR A 316 -25.97 -13.69 19.33
C THR A 316 -26.40 -15.11 19.65
N HIS A 317 -27.21 -15.32 20.68
CA HIS A 317 -27.65 -16.67 21.04
C HIS A 317 -29.14 -16.85 20.83
N LYS A 318 -29.54 -18.07 20.49
CA LYS A 318 -30.94 -18.46 20.44
C LYS A 318 -31.31 -19.04 21.79
N ARG A 319 -32.28 -18.42 22.46
CA ARG A 319 -32.89 -18.99 23.65
C ARG A 319 -34.25 -19.56 23.26
N LEU A 320 -34.44 -20.85 23.50
CA LEU A 320 -35.78 -21.42 23.56
C LEU A 320 -36.40 -20.93 24.87
N ARG A 321 -37.23 -19.88 24.82
CA ARG A 321 -38.16 -19.60 25.94
C ARG A 321 -39.36 -20.52 25.75
N SER A 322 -39.94 -21.01 26.84
CA SER A 322 -41.08 -21.95 26.85
C SER A 322 -42.29 -21.48 26.03
N ILE A 323 -42.35 -20.19 25.65
CA ILE A 323 -43.48 -19.55 24.98
C ILE A 323 -43.02 -18.73 23.74
N SER A 324 -41.72 -18.66 23.44
CA SER A 324 -41.24 -17.94 22.24
C SER A 324 -39.85 -18.39 21.79
N ASN A 325 -39.67 -18.64 20.50
CA ASN A 325 -38.37 -18.78 19.82
C ASN A 325 -37.63 -17.43 19.69
N ALA A 326 -37.64 -16.60 20.73
CA ALA A 326 -37.04 -15.28 20.73
C ALA A 326 -35.51 -15.38 20.59
N SER A 327 -34.93 -14.56 19.71
CA SER A 327 -33.49 -14.38 19.63
C SER A 327 -33.11 -13.26 20.60
N ASP A 328 -32.61 -13.60 21.78
CA ASP A 328 -32.25 -12.63 22.80
C ASP A 328 -30.77 -12.23 22.76
N ARG A 329 -30.58 -10.93 23.01
CA ARG A 329 -29.39 -10.14 23.37
C ARG A 329 -28.08 -10.46 22.65
N LEU A 330 -27.78 -9.60 21.68
CA LEU A 330 -26.44 -9.29 21.20
C LEU A 330 -25.57 -8.84 22.38
N VAL A 331 -24.54 -9.59 22.73
CA VAL A 331 -23.49 -9.14 23.65
C VAL A 331 -22.28 -8.77 22.82
N ALA A 332 -21.91 -7.48 22.86
CA ALA A 332 -20.74 -6.94 22.18
C ALA A 332 -19.62 -6.67 23.19
N HIS A 333 -18.40 -7.05 22.84
CA HIS A 333 -17.22 -6.69 23.59
C HIS A 333 -16.14 -6.14 22.65
N SER A 334 -15.47 -5.08 23.08
CA SER A 334 -14.55 -4.30 22.24
C SER A 334 -13.16 -4.28 22.86
N ILE A 335 -12.14 -4.57 22.07
CA ILE A 335 -10.73 -4.54 22.47
C ILE A 335 -10.09 -3.31 21.83
N PRO A 336 -9.65 -2.31 22.63
CA PRO A 336 -8.82 -1.23 22.11
C PRO A 336 -7.46 -1.79 21.67
N MET A 337 -7.11 -1.63 20.40
CA MET A 337 -5.90 -2.27 19.84
C MET A 337 -4.65 -1.40 19.95
N LYS A 338 -4.77 -0.11 20.30
CA LYS A 338 -3.63 0.85 20.26
C LYS A 338 -2.40 0.34 21.01
N ASP A 339 -2.56 -0.04 22.28
CA ASP A 339 -1.44 -0.47 23.12
C ASP A 339 -0.82 -1.78 22.63
N ILE A 340 -1.65 -2.69 22.09
CA ILE A 340 -1.18 -3.92 21.46
C ILE A 340 -0.33 -3.60 20.23
N LEU A 341 -0.80 -2.69 19.37
CA LEU A 341 -0.06 -2.29 18.16
C LEU A 341 1.25 -1.56 18.51
N ASP A 342 1.26 -0.70 19.52
CA ASP A 342 2.48 -0.04 20.00
C ASP A 342 3.51 -1.05 20.53
N TYR A 343 3.06 -2.12 21.19
CA TYR A 343 3.95 -3.21 21.56
C TYR A 343 4.50 -3.92 20.32
N LEU A 344 3.64 -4.31 19.38
CA LEU A 344 4.05 -5.05 18.19
C LEU A 344 5.04 -4.25 17.31
N THR A 345 4.95 -2.92 17.30
CA THR A 345 5.89 -2.05 16.56
C THR A 345 7.07 -1.54 17.40
N TYR A 346 7.38 -2.16 18.53
CA TYR A 346 8.52 -1.77 19.38
C TYR A 346 8.46 -0.36 19.99
N LYS A 347 7.32 0.33 19.94
CA LYS A 347 7.12 1.63 20.60
C LYS A 347 6.84 1.49 22.10
N ARG A 348 6.35 0.32 22.49
CA ARG A 348 6.02 -0.01 23.89
C ARG A 348 6.71 -1.30 24.30
N ASN A 349 7.28 -1.31 25.50
CA ASN A 349 7.95 -2.48 26.07
C ASN A 349 6.98 -3.36 26.86
N SER A 350 7.23 -4.66 26.91
CA SER A 350 6.40 -5.64 27.64
C SER A 350 6.22 -5.30 29.13
N ASN A 351 7.24 -4.72 29.76
CA ASN A 351 7.23 -4.35 31.18
C ASN A 351 6.34 -3.15 31.49
N SER A 352 5.95 -2.37 30.48
CA SER A 352 5.06 -1.21 30.65
C SER A 352 3.58 -1.58 30.79
N PHE A 353 3.25 -2.87 30.68
CA PHE A 353 1.88 -3.37 30.85
C PHE A 353 1.65 -3.81 32.28
N GLN A 354 0.51 -3.40 32.83
CA GLN A 354 0.02 -3.87 34.13
C GLN A 354 -0.26 -5.38 34.08
N ASN A 355 -0.04 -6.05 35.21
CA ASN A 355 -0.40 -7.44 35.38
C ASN A 355 -1.85 -7.54 35.90
N ALA A 356 -2.61 -8.50 35.39
CA ALA A 356 -3.82 -9.01 36.00
C ALA A 356 -3.46 -9.93 37.18
N SER A 357 -4.47 -10.31 37.97
CA SER A 357 -4.32 -11.16 39.17
C SER A 357 -3.70 -12.53 38.90
N ASP A 358 -3.71 -13.00 37.65
CA ASP A 358 -3.16 -14.28 37.21
C ASP A 358 -1.84 -14.15 36.44
N GLY A 359 -1.20 -12.98 36.51
CA GLY A 359 0.09 -12.71 35.86
C GLY A 359 0.01 -12.39 34.37
N ARG A 360 -1.18 -12.46 33.74
CA ARG A 360 -1.38 -12.00 32.36
C ARG A 360 -1.25 -10.49 32.26
N LYS A 361 -0.87 -9.96 31.10
CA LYS A 361 -0.88 -8.51 30.87
C LYS A 361 -2.30 -8.02 30.63
N LYS A 362 -2.60 -6.78 31.01
CA LYS A 362 -3.93 -6.17 30.89
C LYS A 362 -3.86 -4.86 30.10
N ILE A 363 -4.89 -4.59 29.30
CA ILE A 363 -5.09 -3.28 28.66
C ILE A 363 -5.69 -2.35 29.71
N SER A 364 -5.14 -1.14 29.86
CA SER A 364 -5.70 -0.17 30.80
C SER A 364 -7.19 0.09 30.52
N ASN A 365 -7.99 0.16 31.58
CA ASN A 365 -9.44 0.41 31.54
C ASN A 365 -10.27 -0.61 30.74
N SER A 366 -9.82 -1.86 30.72
CA SER A 366 -10.46 -2.94 29.95
C SER A 366 -10.28 -4.27 30.65
N ASP A 367 -11.27 -5.17 30.59
CA ASP A 367 -11.17 -6.52 31.15
C ASP A 367 -10.33 -7.49 30.29
N HIS A 368 -9.75 -6.99 29.18
CA HIS A 368 -8.92 -7.76 28.27
C HIS A 368 -7.57 -8.12 28.87
N THR A 369 -7.25 -9.41 28.84
CA THR A 369 -5.95 -9.93 29.26
C THR A 369 -5.23 -10.63 28.13
N PHE A 370 -3.90 -10.67 28.17
CA PHE A 370 -3.11 -11.23 27.08
C PHE A 370 -1.72 -11.67 27.54
N TRP A 371 -1.11 -12.51 26.72
CA TRP A 371 0.30 -12.88 26.77
C TRP A 371 1.06 -12.14 25.68
N LEU A 372 2.28 -11.74 26.02
CA LEU A 372 3.23 -11.14 25.11
C LEU A 372 4.33 -12.15 24.82
N SER A 373 4.70 -12.30 23.56
CA SER A 373 5.82 -13.14 23.15
C SER A 373 6.65 -12.42 22.11
N GLU A 374 7.97 -12.54 22.24
CA GLU A 374 8.94 -12.04 21.28
C GLU A 374 9.92 -13.15 20.91
N SER A 375 10.07 -13.43 19.63
CA SER A 375 10.97 -14.47 19.10
C SER A 375 11.49 -14.04 17.73
N ASN A 376 12.80 -14.16 17.50
CA ASN A 376 13.44 -13.81 16.22
C ASN A 376 13.11 -12.39 15.72
N GLY A 377 13.09 -11.40 16.63
CA GLY A 377 12.75 -10.01 16.28
C GLY A 377 11.30 -9.81 15.84
N LYS A 378 10.41 -10.77 16.12
CA LYS A 378 8.97 -10.66 15.87
C LYS A 378 8.22 -10.72 17.18
N ARG A 379 7.32 -9.75 17.37
CA ARG A 379 6.41 -9.69 18.51
C ARG A 379 5.04 -10.26 18.14
N LYS A 380 4.42 -10.94 19.08
CA LYS A 380 3.08 -11.51 18.98
C LYS A 380 2.33 -11.28 20.28
N VAL A 381 1.04 -11.01 20.16
CA VAL A 381 0.11 -10.93 21.29
C VAL A 381 -0.90 -12.06 21.18
N ARG A 382 -1.00 -12.88 22.21
CA ARG A 382 -2.07 -13.87 22.36
C ARG A 382 -3.06 -13.33 23.37
N GLY A 383 -4.23 -12.93 22.93
CA GLY A 383 -5.25 -12.37 23.80
C GLY A 383 -6.29 -13.37 24.26
N TYR A 384 -6.86 -13.07 25.42
CA TYR A 384 -7.95 -13.79 26.05
C TYR A 384 -8.93 -12.81 26.68
N ALA A 385 -10.21 -13.01 26.41
CA ALA A 385 -11.23 -12.20 27.04
C ALA A 385 -12.56 -12.92 27.14
N PHE A 386 -13.39 -12.38 28.02
CA PHE A 386 -14.74 -12.87 28.26
C PHE A 386 -15.78 -11.99 27.57
N ILE A 387 -16.81 -12.66 27.06
CA ILE A 387 -18.08 -12.06 26.70
C ILE A 387 -19.00 -12.27 27.91
N LYS A 388 -19.34 -11.16 28.57
CA LYS A 388 -20.16 -11.16 29.79
C LYS A 388 -21.64 -11.20 29.47
N TYR A 389 -22.37 -12.13 30.07
CA TYR A 389 -23.83 -12.11 30.08
C TYR A 389 -24.31 -11.51 31.40
N GLY A 390 -24.75 -10.25 31.38
CA GLY A 390 -24.93 -9.50 32.62
C GLY A 390 -23.58 -9.34 33.33
N ASN A 391 -23.49 -9.77 34.59
CA ASN A 391 -22.25 -9.73 35.37
C ASN A 391 -21.42 -11.03 35.31
N ASN A 392 -21.91 -12.06 34.61
CA ASN A 392 -21.27 -13.37 34.57
C ASN A 392 -20.45 -13.57 33.29
N ASP A 393 -19.24 -14.09 33.44
CA ASP A 393 -18.43 -14.57 32.32
C ASP A 393 -19.08 -15.80 31.71
N LYS A 394 -19.48 -15.70 30.43
CA LYS A 394 -20.26 -16.76 29.78
C LYS A 394 -19.54 -17.39 28.61
N TRP A 395 -18.93 -16.59 27.76
CA TRP A 395 -18.07 -17.09 26.70
C TRP A 395 -16.67 -16.51 26.86
N ALA A 396 -15.65 -17.27 26.51
CA ALA A 396 -14.32 -16.72 26.32
C ALA A 396 -13.82 -17.00 24.91
N TYR A 397 -12.89 -16.18 24.46
CA TYR A 397 -12.30 -16.33 23.15
C TYR A 397 -10.80 -16.07 23.21
N PHE A 398 -10.09 -16.78 22.36
CA PHE A 398 -8.65 -16.66 22.21
C PHE A 398 -8.33 -16.15 20.82
N TYR A 399 -7.44 -15.18 20.75
CA TYR A 399 -6.99 -14.61 19.50
C TYR A 399 -5.48 -14.41 19.52
N THR A 400 -4.90 -14.34 18.32
CA THR A 400 -3.53 -13.92 18.11
C THR A 400 -3.53 -12.65 17.27
N ILE A 401 -2.69 -11.69 17.61
CA ILE A 401 -2.37 -10.53 16.78
C ILE A 401 -0.87 -10.50 16.55
N GLN A 402 -0.47 -10.30 15.31
CA GLN A 402 0.91 -10.15 14.90
C GLN A 402 1.02 -9.19 13.72
N LEU A 403 2.23 -8.68 13.49
CA LEU A 403 2.55 -7.87 12.32
C LEU A 403 3.21 -8.73 11.25
N ASN A 404 2.84 -8.47 10.00
CA ASN A 404 3.43 -9.02 8.79
C ASN A 404 4.45 -8.06 8.17
#